data_AF-M1LM75-F1
#
_entry.id   AF-M1LM75-F1
#
_cell.length_a   1.000
_cell.length_b   1.000
_cell.length_c   1.000
_cell.angle_alpha   90.00
_cell.angle_beta   90.00
_cell.angle_gamma   90.00
#
_symmetry.space_group_name_H-M   'P 1'
#
loop_
_entity.id
_entity.type
_entity.pdbx_description
1 polymer ?
#
loop_
_entity_poly.entity_id
_entity_poly.type
_entity_poly.pdbx_seq_one_letter_code
_entity_poly.pdbx_strand_id
1 'polypeptide(L)'
;MSCEDCKSKDTCQTKETGCKEENPKLMPRYGKIKNIIGIISGKGGVGKSTVTGIIATMLAKKGYKVGVLDADITGPSMPRFFGVNDKRATIIPLENDMVKFEPVETDSEIKVISMNLLTAVEDEPVIWRGPVITGVLKQMFVETNWGELDYLLIDMPPGTGDIALTVMQELPIDEIVVVSTPQDMVSMIVKKVVIMAQKIGIKIKGVVENMAYINCPDCDKKIRVFSKKSSEENADYLGIPLIGELPINIELTEALESGKAEEYVRENSLYSLIFEGLY
;
A
#
# COMPACT_ATOMS: atom_id res chain seq x y z
N MET A 1 16.76 -39.33 19.48
CA MET A 1 16.51 -39.46 20.93
C MET A 1 15.06 -39.11 21.17
N SER A 2 14.24 -40.10 21.51
CA SER A 2 12.84 -39.90 21.88
C SER A 2 12.76 -39.25 23.27
N CYS A 3 11.72 -38.47 23.52
CA CYS A 3 11.44 -37.81 24.82
C CYS A 3 11.23 -38.78 26.00
N GLU A 4 11.28 -40.09 25.74
CA GLU A 4 11.04 -41.13 26.74
C GLU A 4 12.26 -41.38 27.65
N ASP A 5 13.47 -41.08 27.19
CA ASP A 5 14.71 -41.36 27.93
C ASP A 5 15.23 -40.17 28.78
N CYS A 6 14.44 -39.12 28.96
CA CYS A 6 14.86 -37.91 29.66
C CYS A 6 14.55 -37.96 31.17
N LYS A 7 15.61 -37.97 32.00
CA LYS A 7 15.55 -38.08 33.48
C LYS A 7 14.88 -36.91 34.22
N SER A 8 14.54 -35.82 33.53
CA SER A 8 13.92 -34.61 34.10
C SER A 8 12.45 -34.44 33.69
N LYS A 9 11.78 -35.52 33.27
CA LYS A 9 10.38 -35.50 32.79
C LYS A 9 9.41 -34.84 33.78
N ASP A 10 9.61 -35.04 35.08
CA ASP A 10 8.70 -34.53 36.13
C ASP A 10 8.93 -33.06 36.52
N THR A 11 9.99 -32.42 36.02
CA THR A 11 10.28 -30.99 36.27
C THR A 11 10.09 -30.10 35.05
N CYS A 12 9.71 -30.68 33.90
CA CYS A 12 9.48 -29.94 32.68
C CYS A 12 8.08 -29.32 32.70
N GLN A 13 7.98 -28.05 33.07
CA GLN A 13 6.74 -27.25 32.98
C GLN A 13 6.44 -26.74 31.56
N THR A 14 7.02 -27.34 30.52
CA THR A 14 6.57 -27.06 29.15
C THR A 14 5.27 -27.82 28.90
N LYS A 15 4.16 -27.23 29.36
CA LYS A 15 2.85 -27.55 28.78
C LYS A 15 2.99 -27.40 27.27
N GLU A 16 2.60 -28.44 26.54
CA GLU A 16 2.35 -28.43 25.10
C GLU A 16 1.13 -27.54 24.78
N THR A 17 1.20 -26.27 25.15
CA THR A 17 0.38 -25.23 24.56
C THR A 17 1.22 -24.63 23.46
N GLY A 18 0.88 -24.94 22.22
CA GLY A 18 1.40 -24.22 21.07
C GLY A 18 1.09 -22.74 21.26
N CYS A 19 2.07 -21.99 21.75
CA CYS A 19 2.05 -20.55 21.74
C CYS A 19 2.13 -20.14 20.27
N LYS A 20 0.97 -19.98 19.63
CA LYS A 20 0.87 -18.91 18.63
C LYS A 20 1.07 -17.63 19.44
N GLU A 21 2.31 -17.16 19.51
CA GLU A 21 2.57 -15.77 19.87
C GLU A 21 1.93 -14.92 18.75
N GLU A 22 0.63 -14.68 18.86
CA GLU A 22 0.00 -13.61 18.10
C GLU A 22 0.54 -12.32 18.70
N ASN A 23 1.65 -11.84 18.12
CA ASN A 23 2.13 -10.50 18.38
C ASN A 23 0.95 -9.54 18.12
N PRO A 24 0.46 -8.81 19.13
CA PRO A 24 -0.69 -7.94 18.95
C PRO A 24 -0.36 -6.92 17.85
N LYS A 25 -1.24 -6.82 16.86
CA LYS A 25 -1.07 -5.85 15.77
C LYS A 25 -1.04 -4.43 16.35
N LEU A 26 -0.25 -3.57 15.73
CA LEU A 26 -0.12 -2.17 16.13
C LEU A 26 -1.46 -1.45 15.94
N MET A 27 -1.72 -0.44 16.76
CA MET A 27 -2.90 0.42 16.63
C MET A 27 -2.47 1.88 16.58
N PRO A 28 -3.16 2.74 15.81
CA PRO A 28 -2.89 4.17 15.82
C PRO A 28 -3.14 4.74 17.22
N ARG A 29 -2.22 5.58 17.71
CA ARG A 29 -2.36 6.27 19.00
C ARG A 29 -3.35 7.43 18.92
N TYR A 30 -3.37 8.12 17.78
CA TYR A 30 -4.15 9.34 17.58
C TYR A 30 -5.21 9.17 16.50
N GLY A 31 -6.37 8.66 16.90
CA GLY A 31 -7.53 8.50 16.03
C GLY A 31 -8.02 7.07 15.91
N LYS A 32 -8.99 6.86 15.02
CA LYS A 32 -9.60 5.57 14.74
C LYS A 32 -9.77 5.40 13.25
N ILE A 33 -9.41 4.21 12.77
CA ILE A 33 -9.45 3.86 11.35
C ILE A 33 -10.41 2.68 11.21
N LYS A 34 -11.41 2.81 10.32
CA LYS A 34 -12.41 1.74 10.11
C LYS A 34 -11.91 0.63 9.20
N ASN A 35 -11.19 0.97 8.13
CA ASN A 35 -10.67 0.02 7.15
C ASN A 35 -9.23 0.38 6.77
N ILE A 36 -8.33 -0.60 6.81
CA ILE A 36 -6.92 -0.47 6.41
C ILE A 36 -6.66 -1.38 5.21
N ILE A 37 -6.33 -0.77 4.08
CA ILE A 37 -6.10 -1.48 2.82
C ILE A 37 -4.63 -1.36 2.44
N GLY A 38 -3.94 -2.50 2.32
CA GLY A 38 -2.57 -2.55 1.82
C GLY A 38 -2.54 -2.63 0.29
N ILE A 39 -1.81 -1.73 -0.37
CA ILE A 39 -1.61 -1.77 -1.81
C ILE A 39 -0.20 -2.30 -2.09
N ILE A 40 -0.08 -3.45 -2.75
CA ILE A 40 1.21 -4.12 -2.96
C ILE A 40 1.41 -4.57 -4.41
N SER A 41 2.66 -4.59 -4.86
CA SER A 41 3.05 -5.13 -6.17
C SER A 41 4.12 -6.21 -6.04
N GLY A 42 4.27 -7.03 -7.08
CA GLY A 42 5.38 -8.00 -7.15
C GLY A 42 6.75 -7.35 -7.37
N LYS A 43 6.79 -6.22 -8.08
CA LYS A 43 8.01 -5.51 -8.47
C LYS A 43 7.81 -3.99 -8.38
N GLY A 44 8.91 -3.25 -8.33
CA GLY A 44 8.89 -1.80 -8.53
C GLY A 44 8.55 -1.43 -9.98
N GLY A 45 8.03 -0.22 -10.19
CA GLY A 45 7.76 0.32 -11.53
C GLY A 45 6.42 -0.06 -12.18
N VAL A 46 5.59 -0.90 -11.52
CA VAL A 46 4.27 -1.29 -12.06
C VAL A 46 3.17 -0.22 -11.87
N GLY A 47 3.50 0.91 -11.23
CA GLY A 47 2.54 1.98 -10.91
C GLY A 47 1.69 1.75 -9.66
N LYS A 48 2.14 0.89 -8.73
CA LYS A 48 1.52 0.65 -7.41
C LYS A 48 1.08 1.95 -6.73
N SER A 49 2.02 2.87 -6.56
CA SER A 49 1.82 4.15 -5.91
C SER A 49 0.81 5.03 -6.65
N THR A 50 0.86 5.06 -7.98
CA THR A 50 -0.15 5.75 -8.80
C THR A 50 -1.55 5.18 -8.57
N VAL A 51 -1.68 3.85 -8.50
CA VAL A 51 -2.96 3.20 -8.19
C VAL A 51 -3.40 3.52 -6.76
N THR A 52 -2.51 3.54 -5.78
CA THR A 52 -2.81 3.98 -4.40
C THR A 52 -3.40 5.38 -4.38
N GLY A 53 -2.75 6.33 -5.05
CA GLY A 53 -3.23 7.71 -5.17
C GLY A 53 -4.59 7.81 -5.87
N ILE A 54 -4.81 7.03 -6.93
CA ILE A 54 -6.10 7.00 -7.63
C ILE A 54 -7.21 6.50 -6.70
N ILE A 55 -6.99 5.38 -6.00
CA ILE A 55 -7.98 4.81 -5.08
C ILE A 55 -8.30 5.80 -3.96
N ALA A 56 -7.27 6.45 -3.37
CA ALA A 56 -7.45 7.47 -2.34
C ALA A 56 -8.31 8.63 -2.84
N THR A 57 -7.99 9.15 -4.03
CA THR A 57 -8.72 10.25 -4.66
C THR A 57 -10.17 9.87 -4.93
N MET A 58 -10.44 8.65 -5.40
CA MET A 58 -11.80 8.18 -5.66
C MET A 58 -12.61 7.98 -4.37
N LEU A 59 -12.00 7.46 -3.31
CA LEU A 59 -12.63 7.35 -1.99
C LEU A 59 -12.98 8.73 -1.42
N ALA A 60 -12.05 9.69 -1.48
CA ALA A 60 -12.29 11.06 -1.03
C ALA A 60 -13.40 11.74 -1.86
N LYS A 61 -13.39 11.56 -3.19
CA LYS A 61 -14.45 12.05 -4.10
C LYS A 61 -15.83 11.50 -3.72
N LYS A 62 -15.91 10.29 -3.15
CA LYS A 62 -17.15 9.69 -2.65
C LYS A 62 -17.57 10.18 -1.26
N GLY A 63 -16.80 11.06 -0.63
CA GLY A 63 -17.09 11.65 0.68
C GLY A 63 -16.56 10.85 1.87
N TYR A 64 -15.71 9.85 1.64
CA TYR A 64 -15.04 9.13 2.74
C TYR A 64 -13.87 9.93 3.29
N LYS A 65 -13.59 9.77 4.59
CA LYS A 65 -12.37 10.31 5.20
C LYS A 65 -11.20 9.37 4.94
N VAL A 66 -10.19 9.85 4.20
CA VAL A 66 -9.11 9.01 3.69
C VAL A 66 -7.75 9.45 4.23
N GLY A 67 -6.96 8.47 4.64
CA GLY A 67 -5.53 8.61 4.88
C GLY A 67 -4.70 7.79 3.90
N VAL A 68 -3.46 8.23 3.67
CA VAL A 68 -2.44 7.52 2.91
C VAL A 68 -1.15 7.48 3.70
N LEU A 69 -0.66 6.27 3.98
CA LEU A 69 0.66 5.99 4.53
C LEU A 69 1.57 5.49 3.41
N ASP A 70 2.56 6.29 3.04
CA ASP A 70 3.61 5.89 2.10
C ASP A 70 4.64 5.02 2.82
N ALA A 71 4.53 3.71 2.62
CA ALA A 71 5.45 2.74 3.22
C ALA A 71 6.62 2.37 2.29
N ASP A 72 6.65 2.90 1.06
CA ASP A 72 7.72 2.67 0.09
C ASP A 72 8.84 3.70 0.27
N ILE A 73 9.56 3.58 1.39
CA ILE A 73 10.62 4.51 1.82
C ILE A 73 11.75 4.63 0.78
N THR A 74 11.95 3.62 -0.06
CA THR A 74 13.00 3.62 -1.09
C THR A 74 12.63 4.37 -2.37
N GLY A 75 11.35 4.63 -2.60
CA GLY A 75 10.85 5.37 -3.74
C GLY A 75 9.57 6.14 -3.41
N PRO A 76 9.60 7.00 -2.37
CA PRO A 76 8.41 7.68 -1.89
C PRO A 76 7.84 8.56 -3.00
N SER A 77 6.55 8.37 -3.28
CA SER A 77 5.91 8.96 -4.45
C SER A 77 4.51 9.49 -4.17
N MET A 78 3.98 9.26 -2.97
CA MET A 78 2.67 9.79 -2.56
C MET A 78 2.66 11.33 -2.53
N PRO A 79 3.68 12.02 -1.97
CA PRO A 79 3.69 13.48 -1.99
C PRO A 79 3.62 14.07 -3.39
N ARG A 80 4.26 13.41 -4.37
CA ARG A 80 4.25 13.84 -5.76
C ARG A 80 2.90 13.62 -6.42
N PHE A 81 2.26 12.48 -6.16
CA PHE A 81 0.92 12.21 -6.66
C PHE A 81 -0.06 13.31 -6.26
N PHE A 82 -0.03 13.72 -4.99
CA PHE A 82 -0.94 14.71 -4.44
C PHE A 82 -0.47 16.17 -4.58
N GLY A 83 0.65 16.43 -5.27
CA GLY A 83 1.14 17.80 -5.43
C GLY A 83 1.59 18.48 -4.12
N VAL A 84 1.96 17.70 -3.10
CA VAL A 84 2.33 18.19 -1.77
C VAL A 84 3.82 18.04 -1.45
N ASN A 85 4.68 17.89 -2.46
CA ASN A 85 6.14 17.74 -2.30
C ASN A 85 6.78 18.89 -1.51
N ASP A 86 6.26 20.11 -1.66
CA ASP A 86 6.79 21.31 -0.98
C ASP A 86 6.21 21.51 0.43
N LYS A 87 5.23 20.68 0.83
CA LYS A 87 4.67 20.70 2.18
C LYS A 87 5.52 19.82 3.12
N ARG A 88 5.42 20.07 4.42
CA ARG A 88 6.05 19.24 5.44
C ARG A 88 5.04 18.88 6.52
N ALA A 89 5.09 17.64 6.97
CA ALA A 89 4.35 17.19 8.14
C ALA A 89 4.94 17.88 9.38
N THR A 90 4.08 18.30 10.30
CA THR A 90 4.54 18.93 11.54
C THR A 90 4.94 17.85 12.53
N ILE A 91 6.17 17.93 13.05
CA ILE A 91 6.67 17.04 14.09
C ILE A 91 6.54 17.77 15.43
N ILE A 92 5.64 17.27 16.29
CA ILE A 92 5.40 17.83 17.61
C ILE A 92 6.15 16.96 18.64
N PRO A 93 7.20 17.44 19.29
CA PRO A 93 7.85 16.73 20.38
C PRO A 93 6.93 16.68 21.60
N LEU A 94 6.86 15.51 22.23
CA LEU A 94 6.12 15.24 23.47
C LEU A 94 7.10 14.85 24.59
N GLU A 95 6.59 14.69 25.81
CA GLU A 95 7.39 14.20 26.93
C GLU A 95 7.93 12.77 26.67
N ASN A 96 9.05 12.43 27.30
CA ASN A 96 9.72 11.11 27.21
C ASN A 96 10.19 10.73 25.79
N ASP A 97 10.74 11.69 25.04
CA ASP A 97 11.27 11.48 23.67
C ASP A 97 10.23 10.93 22.66
N MET A 98 8.94 11.04 22.98
CA MET A 98 7.87 10.73 22.05
C MET A 98 7.69 11.90 21.07
N VAL A 99 7.20 11.58 19.87
CA VAL A 99 6.82 12.59 18.88
C VAL A 99 5.42 12.27 18.39
N LYS A 100 4.70 13.30 17.97
CA LYS A 100 3.43 13.22 17.27
C LYS A 100 3.58 13.85 15.90
N PHE A 101 3.09 13.16 14.87
CA PHE A 101 3.07 13.71 13.51
C PHE A 101 1.70 14.28 13.20
N GLU A 102 1.63 15.54 12.76
CA GLU A 102 0.46 16.06 12.05
C GLU A 102 0.67 15.81 10.55
N PRO A 103 -0.18 14.99 9.90
CA PRO A 103 -0.03 14.65 8.50
C PRO A 103 -0.27 15.87 7.61
N VAL A 104 0.22 15.81 6.39
CA VAL A 104 -0.09 16.82 5.38
C VAL A 104 -1.46 16.54 4.80
N GLU A 105 -2.29 17.57 4.65
CA GLU A 105 -3.59 17.45 3.98
C GLU A 105 -3.52 17.94 2.53
N THR A 106 -4.13 17.18 1.63
CA THR A 106 -4.29 17.51 0.21
C THR A 106 -5.50 18.42 -0.01
N ASP A 107 -5.72 18.85 -1.25
CA ASP A 107 -6.86 19.70 -1.60
C ASP A 107 -8.22 18.99 -1.44
N SER A 108 -8.24 17.65 -1.48
CA SER A 108 -9.42 16.83 -1.16
C SER A 108 -9.43 16.32 0.29
N GLU A 109 -8.71 16.99 1.20
CA GLU A 109 -8.65 16.65 2.64
C GLU A 109 -8.11 15.23 2.92
N ILE A 110 -7.33 14.65 1.98
CA ILE A 110 -6.67 13.36 2.19
C ILE A 110 -5.47 13.59 3.11
N LYS A 111 -5.36 12.82 4.19
CA LYS A 111 -4.22 12.88 5.10
C LYS A 111 -3.07 12.05 4.59
N VAL A 112 -1.91 12.64 4.33
CA VAL A 112 -0.75 11.97 3.76
C VAL A 112 0.43 12.03 4.73
N ILE A 113 1.04 10.87 4.98
CA ILE A 113 2.33 10.76 5.66
C ILE A 113 3.29 9.97 4.78
N SER A 114 4.50 10.48 4.63
CA SER A 114 5.59 9.89 3.83
C SER A 114 6.91 10.39 4.39
N MET A 115 7.99 9.64 4.14
CA MET A 115 9.33 10.05 4.55
C MET A 115 9.74 11.41 3.98
N ASN A 116 9.41 11.68 2.71
CA ASN A 116 9.72 12.96 2.06
C ASN A 116 8.99 14.16 2.70
N LEU A 117 7.92 13.92 3.45
CA LEU A 117 7.19 14.97 4.17
C LEU A 117 7.78 15.22 5.56
N LEU A 118 8.58 14.29 6.09
CA LEU A 118 9.21 14.37 7.41
C LEU A 118 10.63 14.93 7.36
N THR A 119 11.34 14.76 6.24
CA THR A 119 12.72 15.25 6.09
C THR A 119 12.77 16.57 5.30
N ALA A 120 13.60 17.51 5.76
CA ALA A 120 13.86 18.77 5.05
C ALA A 120 14.97 18.64 3.99
N VAL A 121 15.72 17.55 3.99
CA VAL A 121 16.96 17.40 3.22
C VAL A 121 16.86 16.16 2.34
N GLU A 122 16.80 16.37 1.02
CA GLU A 122 16.77 15.31 0.00
C GLU A 122 18.19 14.76 -0.34
N ASP A 123 19.25 15.41 0.15
CA ASP A 123 20.62 15.22 -0.37
C ASP A 123 21.61 14.46 0.54
N GLU A 124 21.23 14.02 1.74
CA GLU A 124 22.11 13.16 2.55
C GLU A 124 21.74 11.67 2.36
N PRO A 125 22.67 10.83 1.86
CA PRO A 125 22.44 9.40 1.75
C PRO A 125 22.44 8.77 3.15
N VAL A 126 21.30 8.85 3.83
CA VAL A 126 21.07 8.10 5.06
C VAL A 126 21.03 6.62 4.67
N ILE A 127 22.01 5.84 5.15
CA ILE A 127 22.01 4.39 4.95
C ILE A 127 20.91 3.80 5.84
N TRP A 128 19.72 3.68 5.29
CA TRP A 128 18.59 3.08 5.96
C TRP A 128 18.77 1.56 6.03
N ARG A 129 19.12 1.05 7.22
CA ARG A 129 19.09 -0.40 7.49
C ARG A 129 17.64 -0.83 7.72
N GLY A 130 17.28 -2.05 7.29
CA GLY A 130 15.91 -2.60 7.38
C GLY A 130 15.20 -2.36 8.72
N PRO A 131 15.82 -2.65 9.89
CA PRO A 131 15.19 -2.42 11.20
C PRO A 131 14.84 -0.95 11.47
N VAL A 132 15.65 -0.01 10.97
CA VAL A 132 15.39 1.43 11.11
C VAL A 132 14.18 1.82 10.25
N ILE A 133 14.14 1.35 9.00
CA ILE A 133 13.01 1.58 8.08
C ILE A 133 11.71 1.08 8.72
N THR A 134 11.70 -0.16 9.20
CA THR A 134 10.53 -0.73 9.86
C THR A 134 10.14 0.09 11.09
N GLY A 135 11.10 0.47 11.94
CA GLY A 135 10.83 1.30 13.13
C GLY A 135 10.13 2.62 12.77
N VAL A 136 10.62 3.30 11.74
CA VAL A 136 10.03 4.56 11.27
C VAL A 136 8.65 4.34 10.67
N LEU A 137 8.42 3.28 9.89
CA LEU A 137 7.09 2.94 9.38
C LEU A 137 6.07 2.72 10.51
N LYS A 138 6.45 1.98 11.55
CA LYS A 138 5.62 1.78 12.74
C LYS A 138 5.29 3.12 13.39
N GLN A 139 6.29 3.99 13.53
CA GLN A 139 6.12 5.29 14.15
C GLN A 139 5.20 6.20 13.31
N MET A 140 5.35 6.23 11.99
CA MET A 140 4.45 6.95 11.10
C MET A 140 3.03 6.40 11.15
N PHE A 141 2.84 5.10 11.36
CA PHE A 141 1.50 4.53 11.55
C PHE A 141 0.92 4.88 12.92
N VAL A 142 1.67 4.65 14.01
CA VAL A 142 1.20 4.77 15.39
C VAL A 142 1.08 6.24 15.83
N GLU A 143 2.09 7.05 15.56
CA GLU A 143 2.25 8.40 16.14
C GLU A 143 1.69 9.52 15.25
N THR A 144 1.12 9.19 14.09
CA THR A 144 0.42 10.17 13.23
C THR A 144 -0.99 10.44 13.73
N ASN A 145 -1.37 11.72 13.71
CA ASN A 145 -2.72 12.20 13.98
C ASN A 145 -3.68 11.91 12.83
N TRP A 146 -4.10 10.65 12.72
CA TRP A 146 -5.08 10.23 11.72
C TRP A 146 -6.47 10.83 11.99
N GLY A 147 -6.84 11.03 13.26
CA GLY A 147 -8.21 11.37 13.61
C GLY A 147 -9.18 10.25 13.21
N GLU A 148 -10.41 10.58 12.85
CA GLU A 148 -11.39 9.59 12.39
C GLU A 148 -11.27 9.37 10.87
N LEU A 149 -10.87 8.17 10.44
CA LEU A 149 -10.78 7.77 9.04
C LEU A 149 -11.73 6.62 8.72
N ASP A 150 -12.37 6.70 7.54
CA ASP A 150 -13.09 5.57 6.97
C ASP A 150 -12.13 4.58 6.30
N TYR A 151 -11.09 5.10 5.64
CA TYR A 151 -10.08 4.30 4.96
C TYR A 151 -8.67 4.84 5.22
N LEU A 152 -7.73 3.96 5.52
CA LEU A 152 -6.29 4.22 5.40
C LEU A 152 -5.73 3.30 4.32
N LEU A 153 -5.14 3.89 3.27
CA LEU A 153 -4.38 3.15 2.28
C LEU A 153 -2.90 3.12 2.67
N ILE A 154 -2.29 1.95 2.58
CA ILE A 154 -0.86 1.77 2.83
C ILE A 154 -0.20 1.45 1.50
N ASP A 155 0.62 2.38 0.99
CA ASP A 155 1.43 2.15 -0.21
C ASP A 155 2.62 1.26 0.14
N MET A 156 2.44 -0.06 0.07
CA MET A 156 3.40 -1.02 0.60
C MET A 156 4.70 -1.03 -0.21
N PRO A 157 5.86 -1.40 0.38
CA PRO A 157 7.05 -1.70 -0.40
C PRO A 157 6.79 -2.81 -1.44
N PRO A 158 7.48 -2.80 -2.59
CA PRO A 158 7.29 -3.82 -3.61
C PRO A 158 7.87 -5.19 -3.20
N GLY A 159 7.29 -6.24 -3.75
CA GLY A 159 7.78 -7.61 -3.67
C GLY A 159 7.46 -8.35 -2.37
N THR A 160 8.25 -9.37 -2.08
CA THR A 160 8.10 -10.23 -0.89
C THR A 160 9.32 -10.12 0.03
N GLY A 161 9.94 -8.94 0.08
CA GLY A 161 11.08 -8.68 0.97
C GLY A 161 10.64 -8.51 2.43
N ASP A 162 11.61 -8.49 3.34
CA ASP A 162 11.38 -8.46 4.79
C ASP A 162 10.53 -7.26 5.23
N ILE A 163 10.69 -6.10 4.58
CA ILE A 163 9.91 -4.88 4.92
C ILE A 163 8.43 -5.09 4.61
N ALA A 164 8.10 -5.60 3.41
CA ALA A 164 6.71 -5.87 3.02
C ALA A 164 6.07 -6.94 3.93
N LEU A 165 6.82 -7.99 4.27
CA LEU A 165 6.38 -9.03 5.21
C LEU A 165 6.12 -8.44 6.61
N THR A 166 7.03 -7.61 7.11
CA THR A 166 6.90 -7.00 8.45
C THR A 166 5.69 -6.08 8.50
N VAL A 167 5.47 -5.25 7.47
CA VAL A 167 4.27 -4.39 7.36
C VAL A 167 2.99 -5.23 7.40
N MET A 168 2.93 -6.36 6.68
CA MET A 168 1.78 -7.27 6.71
C MET A 168 1.53 -7.92 8.08
N GLN A 169 2.60 -8.28 8.79
CA GLN A 169 2.50 -8.96 10.07
C GLN A 169 2.13 -8.02 11.21
N GLU A 170 2.67 -6.81 11.20
CA GLU A 170 2.58 -5.90 12.34
C GLU A 170 1.44 -4.89 12.23
N LEU A 171 1.09 -4.46 11.01
CA LEU A 171 -0.01 -3.53 10.81
C LEU A 171 -1.35 -4.29 10.69
N PRO A 172 -2.44 -3.73 11.23
CA PRO A 172 -3.78 -4.30 11.17
C PRO A 172 -4.43 -4.09 9.80
N ILE A 173 -3.80 -4.64 8.76
CA ILE A 173 -4.35 -4.65 7.39
C ILE A 173 -5.55 -5.58 7.34
N ASP A 174 -6.70 -5.04 6.91
CA ASP A 174 -7.96 -5.78 6.75
C ASP A 174 -7.98 -6.55 5.44
N GLU A 175 -7.56 -5.88 4.35
CA GLU A 175 -7.45 -6.48 3.02
C GLU A 175 -6.32 -5.87 2.20
N ILE A 176 -5.86 -6.60 1.18
CA ILE A 176 -4.88 -6.11 0.23
C ILE A 176 -5.42 -6.05 -1.19
N VAL A 177 -4.94 -5.04 -1.93
CA VAL A 177 -5.09 -4.91 -3.38
C VAL A 177 -3.73 -5.15 -4.01
N VAL A 178 -3.68 -6.07 -4.97
CA VAL A 178 -2.47 -6.34 -5.74
C VAL A 178 -2.45 -5.44 -6.97
N VAL A 179 -1.31 -4.82 -7.27
CA VAL A 179 -1.10 -4.05 -8.50
C VAL A 179 -0.04 -4.73 -9.35
N SER A 180 -0.34 -4.92 -10.63
CA SER A 180 0.55 -5.61 -11.57
C SER A 180 0.36 -5.10 -13.00
N THR A 181 1.32 -5.38 -13.88
CA THR A 181 1.19 -5.20 -15.33
C THR A 181 0.85 -6.52 -16.02
N PRO A 182 0.37 -6.54 -17.28
CA PRO A 182 0.03 -7.80 -17.97
C PRO A 182 1.16 -8.82 -18.04
N GLN A 183 2.41 -8.37 -18.16
CA GLN A 183 3.57 -9.27 -18.18
C GLN A 183 3.82 -9.89 -16.80
N ASP A 184 3.58 -9.12 -15.73
CA ASP A 184 3.84 -9.55 -14.37
C ASP A 184 2.71 -10.39 -13.78
N MET A 185 1.47 -10.27 -14.29
CA MET A 185 0.31 -11.04 -13.83
C MET A 185 0.54 -12.55 -13.92
N VAL A 186 1.26 -12.99 -14.96
CA VAL A 186 1.61 -14.40 -15.17
C VAL A 186 2.98 -14.77 -14.59
N SER A 187 3.58 -13.90 -13.79
CA SER A 187 4.88 -14.13 -13.17
C SER A 187 4.77 -14.83 -11.82
N MET A 188 5.80 -15.62 -11.50
CA MET A 188 5.94 -16.22 -10.17
C MET A 188 6.11 -15.17 -9.06
N ILE A 189 6.52 -13.94 -9.39
CA ILE A 189 6.81 -12.90 -8.40
C ILE A 189 5.52 -12.37 -7.80
N VAL A 190 4.53 -12.03 -8.64
CA VAL A 190 3.20 -11.61 -8.17
C VAL A 190 2.49 -12.77 -7.47
N LYS A 191 2.62 -13.99 -8.00
CA LYS A 191 2.06 -15.19 -7.36
C LYS A 191 2.62 -15.43 -5.96
N LYS A 192 3.90 -15.15 -5.71
CA LYS A 192 4.50 -15.23 -4.37
C LYS A 192 3.90 -14.21 -3.40
N VAL A 193 3.58 -13.00 -3.86
CA VAL A 193 2.90 -11.97 -3.03
C VAL A 193 1.51 -12.48 -2.60
N VAL A 194 0.75 -13.05 -3.53
CA VAL A 194 -0.58 -13.64 -3.25
C VAL A 194 -0.47 -14.76 -2.21
N ILE A 195 0.47 -15.69 -2.40
CA ILE A 195 0.71 -16.80 -1.46
C ILE A 195 1.15 -16.27 -0.08
N MET A 196 2.01 -15.25 -0.04
CA MET A 196 2.49 -14.64 1.20
C MET A 196 1.34 -14.05 2.00
N ALA A 197 0.48 -13.25 1.37
CA ALA A 197 -0.69 -12.67 2.00
C ALA A 197 -1.67 -13.73 2.53
N GLN A 198 -1.93 -14.78 1.74
CA GLN A 198 -2.78 -15.92 2.16
C GLN A 198 -2.20 -16.65 3.37
N LYS A 199 -0.87 -16.87 3.41
CA LYS A 199 -0.20 -17.52 4.55
C LYS A 199 -0.27 -16.71 5.84
N ILE A 200 -0.25 -15.38 5.74
CA ILE A 200 -0.41 -14.46 6.88
C ILE A 200 -1.89 -14.35 7.29
N GLY A 201 -2.81 -14.82 6.44
CA GLY A 201 -4.25 -14.78 6.69
C GLY A 201 -4.90 -13.44 6.34
N ILE A 202 -4.25 -12.61 5.51
CA ILE A 202 -4.82 -11.34 5.04
C ILE A 202 -5.71 -11.61 3.83
N LYS A 203 -6.91 -11.04 3.84
CA LYS A 203 -7.86 -11.13 2.73
C LYS A 203 -7.31 -10.39 1.52
N ILE A 204 -7.38 -11.00 0.34
CA ILE A 204 -7.03 -10.34 -0.92
C ILE A 204 -8.32 -9.86 -1.57
N LYS A 205 -8.49 -8.54 -1.69
CA LYS A 205 -9.67 -7.94 -2.34
C LYS A 205 -9.68 -8.24 -3.83
N GLY A 206 -8.50 -8.24 -4.46
CA GLY A 206 -8.31 -8.55 -5.87
C GLY A 206 -7.05 -7.92 -6.44
N VAL A 207 -7.00 -7.84 -7.76
CA VAL A 207 -5.87 -7.29 -8.52
C VAL A 207 -6.31 -6.19 -9.48
N VAL A 208 -5.51 -5.13 -9.56
CA VAL A 208 -5.61 -4.08 -10.57
C VAL A 208 -4.51 -4.34 -11.60
N GLU A 209 -4.90 -4.56 -12.85
CA GLU A 209 -3.96 -4.67 -13.96
C GLU A 209 -3.70 -3.28 -14.55
N ASN A 210 -2.54 -2.69 -14.22
CA ASN A 210 -2.11 -1.40 -14.71
C ASN A 210 -1.41 -1.51 -16.07
N MET A 211 -1.42 -0.44 -16.86
CA MET A 211 -0.81 -0.40 -18.19
C MET A 211 -1.31 -1.54 -19.11
N ALA A 212 -2.59 -1.89 -19.00
CA ALA A 212 -3.16 -3.08 -19.62
C ALA A 212 -3.39 -2.92 -21.14
N TYR A 213 -3.70 -1.70 -21.57
CA TYR A 213 -3.99 -1.36 -22.96
C TYR A 213 -3.72 0.11 -23.25
N ILE A 214 -3.74 0.46 -24.54
CA ILE A 214 -3.79 1.84 -25.05
C ILE A 214 -5.15 2.01 -25.73
N ASN A 215 -5.82 3.14 -25.52
CA ASN A 215 -7.02 3.49 -26.29
C ASN A 215 -6.60 3.93 -27.69
N CYS A 216 -7.17 3.29 -28.72
CA CYS A 216 -6.98 3.77 -30.08
C CYS A 216 -7.63 5.15 -30.22
N PRO A 217 -6.88 6.20 -30.59
CA PRO A 217 -7.41 7.57 -30.66
C PRO A 217 -8.51 7.73 -31.72
N ASP A 218 -8.55 6.84 -32.71
CA ASP A 218 -9.45 6.95 -33.86
C ASP A 218 -10.68 6.02 -33.81
N CYS A 219 -10.72 5.02 -32.92
CA CYS A 219 -11.78 4.00 -32.97
C CYS A 219 -12.17 3.32 -31.66
N ASP A 220 -11.78 3.86 -30.50
CA ASP A 220 -12.11 3.38 -29.15
C ASP A 220 -11.72 1.92 -28.84
N LYS A 221 -11.02 1.25 -29.74
CA LYS A 221 -10.52 -0.12 -29.52
C LYS A 221 -9.38 -0.10 -28.50
N LYS A 222 -9.45 -1.01 -27.53
CA LYS A 222 -8.35 -1.30 -26.61
C LYS A 222 -7.25 -2.07 -27.33
N ILE A 223 -6.09 -1.44 -27.50
CA ILE A 223 -4.89 -2.05 -28.05
C ILE A 223 -4.07 -2.63 -26.90
N ARG A 224 -4.07 -3.95 -26.74
CA ARG A 224 -3.24 -4.62 -25.72
C ARG A 224 -1.83 -4.82 -26.25
N VAL A 225 -0.88 -4.10 -25.64
CA VAL A 225 0.53 -4.06 -26.10
C VAL A 225 1.30 -5.28 -25.63
N PHE A 226 1.02 -5.77 -24.42
CA PHE A 226 1.87 -6.73 -23.71
C PHE A 226 1.31 -8.14 -23.62
N SER A 227 0.01 -8.33 -23.87
CA SER A 227 -0.63 -9.64 -23.84
C SER A 227 -1.81 -9.67 -24.79
N LYS A 228 -2.06 -10.82 -25.43
CA LYS A 228 -3.30 -11.06 -26.19
C LYS A 228 -4.46 -11.48 -25.30
N LYS A 229 -4.16 -11.90 -24.06
CA LYS A 229 -5.17 -12.31 -23.08
C LYS A 229 -5.86 -11.10 -22.49
N SER A 230 -7.11 -11.29 -22.10
CA SER A 230 -7.84 -10.35 -21.27
C SER A 230 -7.24 -10.25 -19.86
N SER A 231 -7.55 -9.17 -19.16
CA SER A 231 -7.13 -8.93 -17.78
C SER A 231 -7.73 -9.97 -16.83
N GLU A 232 -8.93 -10.44 -17.14
CA GLU A 232 -9.64 -11.50 -16.43
C GLU A 232 -8.89 -12.83 -16.54
N GLU A 233 -8.49 -13.23 -17.75
CA GLU A 233 -7.68 -14.45 -17.96
C GLU A 233 -6.32 -14.37 -17.27
N ASN A 234 -5.75 -13.17 -17.15
CA ASN A 234 -4.51 -12.96 -16.41
C ASN A 234 -4.73 -13.07 -14.89
N ALA A 235 -5.84 -12.54 -14.37
CA ALA A 235 -6.21 -12.63 -12.96
C ALA A 235 -6.50 -14.07 -12.52
N ASP A 236 -7.08 -14.89 -13.40
CA ASP A 236 -7.32 -16.32 -13.16
C ASP A 236 -6.02 -17.09 -12.84
N TYR A 237 -4.89 -16.69 -13.43
CA TYR A 237 -3.59 -17.31 -13.13
C TYR A 237 -3.15 -17.10 -11.67
N LEU A 238 -3.53 -15.95 -11.09
CA LEU A 238 -3.28 -15.60 -9.70
C LEU A 238 -4.34 -16.20 -8.76
N GLY A 239 -5.49 -16.61 -9.29
CA GLY A 239 -6.60 -17.16 -8.50
C GLY A 239 -7.29 -16.12 -7.61
N ILE A 240 -7.25 -14.85 -8.00
CA ILE A 240 -7.86 -13.72 -7.28
C ILE A 240 -8.68 -12.86 -8.26
N PRO A 241 -9.75 -12.17 -7.80
CA PRO A 241 -10.63 -11.42 -8.69
C PRO A 241 -9.93 -10.20 -9.30
N LEU A 242 -10.26 -9.90 -10.56
CA LEU A 242 -9.90 -8.63 -11.19
C LEU A 242 -10.78 -7.51 -10.63
N ILE A 243 -10.16 -6.45 -10.10
CA ILE A 243 -10.84 -5.23 -9.68
C ILE A 243 -11.07 -4.33 -10.88
N GLY A 244 -10.06 -4.19 -11.74
CA GLY A 244 -10.15 -3.40 -12.95
C GLY A 244 -8.83 -3.36 -13.71
N GLU A 245 -8.91 -2.85 -14.94
CA GLU A 245 -7.75 -2.63 -15.82
C GLU A 245 -7.59 -1.16 -16.16
N LEU A 246 -6.36 -0.65 -16.00
CA LEU A 246 -6.03 0.75 -16.29
C LEU A 246 -5.26 0.86 -17.62
N PRO A 247 -5.61 1.84 -18.47
CA PRO A 247 -4.84 2.10 -19.68
C PRO A 247 -3.50 2.75 -19.36
N ILE A 248 -2.59 2.73 -20.34
CA ILE A 248 -1.49 3.70 -20.41
C ILE A 248 -2.13 5.06 -20.75
N ASN A 249 -1.96 6.03 -19.87
CA ASN A 249 -2.61 7.35 -19.94
C ASN A 249 -1.53 8.44 -19.83
N ILE A 250 -1.27 9.13 -20.93
CA ILE A 250 -0.20 10.13 -21.02
C ILE A 250 -0.56 11.37 -20.21
N GLU A 251 -1.83 11.76 -20.25
CA GLU A 251 -2.35 12.92 -19.54
C GLU A 251 -2.23 12.74 -18.01
N LEU A 252 -2.39 11.52 -17.50
CA LEU A 252 -2.11 11.20 -16.09
C LEU A 252 -0.61 11.35 -15.79
N THR A 253 0.27 10.93 -16.70
CA THR A 253 1.72 11.10 -16.53
C THR A 253 2.10 12.58 -16.48
N GLU A 254 1.56 13.40 -17.36
CA GLU A 254 1.77 14.86 -17.35
C GLU A 254 1.18 15.51 -16.08
N ALA A 255 0.03 15.03 -15.60
CA ALA A 255 -0.55 15.48 -14.34
C ALA A 255 0.34 15.11 -13.13
N LEU A 256 0.98 13.93 -13.13
CA LEU A 256 1.94 13.53 -12.10
C LEU A 256 3.24 14.36 -12.12
N GLU A 257 3.68 14.81 -13.30
CA GLU A 257 4.84 15.69 -13.44
C GLU A 257 4.54 17.12 -12.99
N SER A 258 3.32 17.59 -13.24
CA SER A 258 2.87 18.93 -12.84
C SER A 258 2.29 19.02 -11.42
N GLY A 259 2.22 17.90 -10.68
CA GLY A 259 1.67 17.85 -9.31
C GLY A 259 0.14 17.99 -9.26
N LYS A 260 -0.56 17.68 -10.36
CA LYS A 260 -2.02 17.82 -10.52
C LYS A 260 -2.75 16.48 -10.71
N ALA A 261 -2.10 15.36 -10.37
CA ALA A 261 -2.69 14.05 -10.61
C ALA A 261 -3.97 13.83 -9.79
N GLU A 262 -4.05 14.32 -8.56
CA GLU A 262 -5.29 14.30 -7.76
C GLU A 262 -6.46 15.00 -8.48
N GLU A 263 -6.25 16.23 -8.95
CA GLU A 263 -7.25 17.00 -9.71
C GLU A 263 -7.68 16.25 -10.97
N TYR A 264 -6.72 15.82 -11.78
CA TYR A 264 -6.97 15.09 -13.03
C TYR A 264 -7.78 13.81 -12.79
N VAL A 265 -7.38 13.02 -11.79
CA VAL A 265 -8.07 11.76 -11.45
C VAL A 265 -9.48 12.02 -10.96
N ARG A 266 -9.67 13.04 -10.11
CA ARG A 266 -10.98 13.41 -9.56
C ARG A 266 -11.98 13.79 -10.65
N GLU A 267 -11.53 14.49 -11.68
CA GLU A 267 -12.40 14.97 -12.77
C GLU A 267 -12.63 13.94 -13.88
N ASN A 268 -11.72 12.98 -14.04
CA ASN A 268 -11.81 11.98 -15.10
C ASN A 268 -12.74 10.81 -14.71
N SER A 269 -13.84 10.63 -15.46
CA SER A 269 -14.85 9.60 -15.22
C SER A 269 -14.33 8.16 -15.36
N LEU A 270 -13.23 7.95 -16.09
CA LEU A 270 -12.60 6.63 -16.25
C LEU A 270 -12.32 5.97 -14.90
N TYR A 271 -11.72 6.72 -13.96
CA TYR A 271 -11.32 6.17 -12.67
C TYR A 271 -12.52 5.90 -11.77
N SER A 272 -13.59 6.71 -11.88
CA SER A 272 -14.83 6.45 -11.15
C SER A 272 -15.51 5.16 -11.61
N LEU A 273 -15.46 4.85 -12.92
CA LEU A 273 -16.02 3.61 -13.48
C LEU A 273 -15.19 2.38 -13.10
N ILE A 274 -13.86 2.47 -13.22
CA ILE A 274 -12.96 1.33 -12.96
C ILE A 274 -13.05 0.88 -11.51
N PHE A 275 -13.20 1.81 -10.58
CA PHE A 275 -13.19 1.50 -9.16
C PHE A 275 -14.60 1.40 -8.56
N GLU A 276 -15.67 1.43 -9.37
CA GLU A 276 -17.05 1.40 -8.88
C GLU A 276 -17.35 0.26 -7.89
N GLY A 277 -16.73 -0.91 -8.09
CA GLY A 277 -16.86 -2.10 -7.24
C GLY A 277 -15.86 -2.24 -6.09
N LEU A 278 -14.95 -1.26 -5.86
CA LEU A 278 -14.05 -1.31 -4.70
C LEU A 278 -14.78 -1.07 -3.38
N TYR A 279 -15.82 -0.23 -3.41
CA TYR A 279 -16.50 0.35 -2.25
C TYR A 279 -17.85 -0.32 -1.97
#